data_AF-A0A7V1F9K3-F1
#
_entry.id   AF-A0A7V1F9K3-F1
#
_cell.length_a   1.000
_cell.length_b   1.000
_cell.length_c   1.000
_cell.angle_alpha   90.00
_cell.angle_beta   90.00
_cell.angle_gamma   90.00
#
_symmetry.space_group_name_H-M   'P 1'
#
loop_
_entity.id
_entity.type
_entity.pdbx_description
1 polymer ?
#
loop_
_entity_poly.entity_id
_entity_poly.type
_entity_poly.pdbx_seq_one_letter_code
_entity_poly.pdbx_strand_id
1 'polypeptide(L)'
;MKDFLENFRMAKYRFLLRPREYLKLSHYAGSSLRRDFIDVFKEICCNEDKSLSCTKCPKKAECAYYQVIEGGTRKDHGDLAKRFQTPPKPFVFEPPLNRKTYYGNKEDLAFDLLL
;
A
#
# COMPACT_ATOMS: atom_id res chain seq x y z
N MET A 1 -14.30 0.38 -23.75
CA MET A 1 -14.63 0.11 -22.32
C MET A 1 -14.67 -1.38 -22.02
N LYS A 2 -15.31 -2.21 -22.87
CA LYS A 2 -15.31 -3.69 -22.72
C LYS A 2 -13.90 -4.29 -22.57
N ASP A 3 -12.99 -3.97 -23.49
CA ASP A 3 -11.64 -4.56 -23.53
C ASP A 3 -10.77 -4.25 -22.30
N PHE A 4 -10.98 -3.12 -21.63
CA PHE A 4 -10.24 -2.74 -20.42
C PHE A 4 -10.61 -3.62 -19.22
N LEU A 5 -11.89 -3.96 -19.10
CA LEU A 5 -12.40 -4.76 -17.98
C LEU A 5 -12.04 -6.24 -18.12
N GLU A 6 -11.80 -6.73 -19.34
CA GLU A 6 -11.46 -8.13 -19.61
C GLU A 6 -10.14 -8.57 -18.95
N ASN A 7 -9.16 -7.66 -18.89
CA ASN A 7 -7.85 -7.88 -18.26
C ASN A 7 -7.71 -7.20 -16.90
N PHE A 8 -8.75 -6.52 -16.40
CA PHE A 8 -8.73 -5.96 -15.06
C PHE A 8 -8.70 -7.10 -14.03
N ARG A 9 -7.73 -7.04 -13.14
CA ARG A 9 -7.58 -7.97 -12.02
C ARG A 9 -7.47 -7.15 -10.76
N MET A 10 -8.12 -7.62 -9.71
CA MET A 10 -8.06 -7.02 -8.39
C MET A 10 -7.93 -8.11 -7.36
N ALA A 11 -7.11 -7.89 -6.35
CA ALA A 11 -6.96 -8.77 -5.21
C ALA A 11 -7.19 -7.99 -3.91
N LYS A 12 -7.97 -8.56 -2.99
CA LYS A 12 -8.22 -8.00 -1.66
C LYS A 12 -7.50 -8.84 -0.61
N TYR A 13 -6.62 -8.19 0.15
CA TYR A 13 -5.85 -8.80 1.23
C TYR A 13 -6.31 -8.22 2.56
N ARG A 14 -6.64 -9.09 3.52
CA ARG A 14 -6.94 -8.70 4.90
C ARG A 14 -5.74 -8.94 5.79
N PHE A 15 -5.29 -7.89 6.46
CA PHE A 15 -4.25 -7.97 7.47
C PHE A 15 -4.89 -7.99 8.86
N LEU A 16 -4.49 -8.96 9.68
CA LEU A 16 -4.89 -9.07 11.07
C LEU A 16 -3.65 -8.88 11.94
N LEU A 17 -3.62 -7.80 12.71
CA LEU A 17 -2.53 -7.47 13.61
C LEU A 17 -3.01 -7.62 15.05
N ARG A 18 -2.24 -8.36 15.85
CA ARG A 18 -2.40 -8.39 17.30
C ARG A 18 -1.27 -7.57 17.94
N PRO A 19 -1.58 -6.47 18.65
CA PRO A 19 -0.58 -5.71 19.38
C PRO A 19 0.14 -6.60 20.40
N ARG A 20 1.48 -6.48 20.50
CA ARG A 20 2.25 -7.14 21.57
C ARG A 20 1.99 -6.51 22.93
N GLU A 21 1.83 -5.18 22.92
CA GLU A 21 1.45 -4.33 24.05
C GLU A 21 0.25 -3.47 23.65
N TYR A 22 -0.06 -2.41 24.38
CA TYR A 22 -1.13 -1.50 24.00
C TYR A 22 -0.77 -0.70 22.74
N LEU A 23 -1.69 -0.63 21.78
CA LEU A 23 -1.56 0.17 20.57
C LEU A 23 -2.56 1.34 20.62
N LYS A 24 -2.03 2.56 20.49
CA LYS A 24 -2.84 3.77 20.32
C LYS A 24 -2.73 4.28 18.89
N LEU A 25 -3.83 4.25 18.15
CA LEU A 25 -3.95 4.88 16.83
C LEU A 25 -4.34 6.35 16.96
N SER A 26 -4.00 7.14 15.95
CA SER A 26 -4.52 8.50 15.83
C SER A 26 -6.04 8.49 15.55
N HIS A 27 -6.70 9.64 15.70
CA HIS A 27 -8.10 9.80 15.28
C HIS A 27 -8.32 9.48 13.79
N TYR A 28 -7.26 9.55 12.98
CA TYR A 28 -7.24 9.18 11.58
C TYR A 28 -6.42 7.89 11.40
N ALA A 29 -6.90 6.80 11.99
CA ALA A 29 -6.22 5.49 12.00
C ALA A 29 -5.65 5.09 10.64
N GLY A 30 -6.37 5.35 9.54
CA GLY A 30 -5.90 5.04 8.20
C GLY A 30 -4.67 5.82 7.74
N SER A 31 -4.51 7.07 8.15
CA SER A 31 -3.32 7.87 7.82
C SER A 31 -2.07 7.32 8.52
N SER A 32 -2.20 6.98 9.81
CA SER A 32 -1.12 6.37 10.59
C SER A 32 -0.78 4.98 10.07
N LEU A 33 -1.77 4.09 9.93
CA LEU A 33 -1.55 2.72 9.49
C LEU A 33 -1.00 2.65 8.08
N ARG A 34 -1.50 3.45 7.14
CA ARG A 34 -0.98 3.47 5.76
C ARG A 34 0.47 3.91 5.72
N ARG A 35 0.88 4.89 6.54
CA ARG A 35 2.26 5.37 6.60
C ARG A 35 3.19 4.21 7.00
N ASP A 36 2.90 3.56 8.10
CA ASP A 36 3.76 2.48 8.63
C ASP A 36 3.68 1.22 7.76
N PHE A 37 2.53 0.96 7.16
CA PHE A 37 2.32 -0.18 6.26
C PHE A 37 3.20 -0.14 5.02
N ILE A 38 3.50 1.05 4.46
CA ILE A 38 4.30 1.16 3.24
C ILE A 38 5.70 0.54 3.45
N ASP A 39 6.34 0.81 4.58
CA ASP A 39 7.65 0.26 4.88
C ASP A 39 7.57 -1.26 5.06
N VAL A 40 6.57 -1.76 5.81
CA VAL A 40 6.34 -3.20 6.00
C VAL A 40 6.03 -3.90 4.66
N PHE A 41 5.24 -3.27 3.80
CA PHE A 41 4.91 -3.81 2.48
C PHE A 41 6.15 -3.97 1.60
N LYS A 42 7.12 -3.03 1.70
CA LYS A 42 8.43 -3.20 1.09
C LYS A 42 9.11 -4.46 1.59
N GLU A 43 9.11 -4.70 2.90
CA GLU A 43 9.75 -5.88 3.49
C GLU A 43 9.09 -7.19 3.05
N ILE A 44 7.77 -7.20 2.88
CA ILE A 44 7.02 -8.38 2.41
C ILE A 44 7.31 -8.68 0.94
N CYS A 45 7.40 -7.64 0.09
CA CYS A 45 7.52 -7.80 -1.36
C CYS A 45 8.97 -7.81 -1.88
N CYS A 46 9.94 -7.28 -1.14
CA CYS A 46 11.30 -7.05 -1.63
C CYS A 46 12.30 -8.07 -1.06
N ASN A 47 12.89 -8.86 -1.95
CA ASN A 47 13.95 -9.84 -1.62
C ASN A 47 15.38 -9.33 -1.92
N GLU A 48 15.52 -8.06 -2.33
CA GLU A 48 16.82 -7.44 -2.63
C GLU A 48 17.43 -6.79 -1.37
N ASP A 49 18.71 -6.41 -1.45
CA ASP A 49 19.37 -5.61 -0.41
C ASP A 49 18.58 -4.31 -0.17
N LYS A 50 18.13 -4.10 1.07
CA LYS A 50 17.34 -2.93 1.49
C LYS A 50 18.12 -1.62 1.38
N SER A 51 19.46 -1.66 1.32
CA SER A 51 20.32 -0.49 1.10
C SER A 51 20.24 0.05 -0.34
N LEU A 52 19.80 -0.80 -1.28
CA LEU A 52 19.63 -0.42 -2.67
C LEU A 52 18.40 0.48 -2.85
N SER A 53 18.58 1.62 -3.50
CA SER A 53 17.46 2.47 -3.89
C SER A 53 16.55 1.74 -4.88
N CYS A 54 15.23 1.74 -4.64
CA CYS A 54 14.25 1.10 -5.52
C CYS A 54 14.29 1.63 -6.97
N THR A 55 14.71 2.89 -7.16
CA THR A 55 14.88 3.48 -8.50
C THR A 55 16.03 2.85 -9.31
N LYS A 56 17.05 2.34 -8.60
CA LYS A 56 18.24 1.65 -9.14
C LYS A 56 18.10 0.12 -9.11
N CYS A 57 16.99 -0.40 -8.61
CA CYS A 57 16.76 -1.84 -8.55
C CYS A 57 16.60 -2.43 -9.98
N PRO A 58 17.35 -3.50 -10.34
CA PRO A 58 17.26 -4.12 -11.66
C PRO A 58 15.88 -4.75 -11.91
N LYS A 59 15.17 -5.18 -10.87
CA LYS A 59 13.85 -5.82 -10.95
C LYS A 59 12.67 -4.84 -10.84
N LYS A 60 12.92 -3.52 -10.86
CA LYS A 60 11.87 -2.51 -10.64
C LYS A 60 10.67 -2.61 -11.59
N ALA A 61 10.89 -3.11 -12.82
CA ALA A 61 9.82 -3.28 -13.82
C ALA A 61 8.76 -4.31 -13.37
N GLU A 62 9.18 -5.36 -12.64
CA GLU A 62 8.33 -6.46 -12.20
C GLU A 62 8.04 -6.41 -10.69
N CYS A 63 8.72 -5.53 -9.95
CA CYS A 63 8.56 -5.38 -8.50
C CYS A 63 7.20 -4.79 -8.14
N ALA A 64 6.34 -5.56 -7.46
CA ALA A 64 5.04 -5.11 -7.00
C ALA A 64 5.11 -3.85 -6.11
N TYR A 65 6.06 -3.80 -5.16
CA TYR A 65 6.29 -2.62 -4.32
C TYR A 65 6.62 -1.39 -5.18
N TYR A 66 7.54 -1.54 -6.15
CA TYR A 66 7.90 -0.42 -7.01
C TYR A 66 6.70 0.02 -7.84
N GLN A 67 5.96 -0.88 -8.48
CA GLN A 67 4.83 -0.48 -9.33
C GLN A 67 3.69 0.21 -8.54
N VAL A 68 3.42 -0.27 -7.32
CA VAL A 68 2.28 0.18 -6.52
C VAL A 68 2.60 1.43 -5.68
N ILE A 69 3.81 1.51 -5.12
CA ILE A 69 4.18 2.55 -4.15
C ILE A 69 5.10 3.61 -4.76
N GLU A 70 6.29 3.20 -5.19
CA GLU A 70 7.35 4.12 -5.64
C GLU A 70 7.10 4.65 -7.04
N GLY A 71 6.44 3.82 -7.86
CA GLY A 71 6.25 3.94 -9.29
C GLY A 71 5.70 5.31 -9.58
N GLY A 72 6.60 6.21 -9.94
CA GLY A 72 6.24 7.46 -10.59
C GLY A 72 5.43 7.10 -11.82
N THR A 73 4.58 8.03 -12.25
CA THR A 73 3.84 7.95 -13.50
C THR A 73 4.72 7.33 -14.57
N ARG A 74 4.41 6.08 -14.93
CA ARG A 74 4.98 5.45 -16.10
C ARG A 74 4.89 6.47 -17.24
N LYS A 75 5.99 6.61 -17.99
CA LYS A 75 6.11 7.61 -19.07
C LYS A 75 5.02 7.43 -20.15
N ASP A 76 4.31 6.31 -20.15
CA ASP A 76 3.22 5.93 -21.04
C ASP A 76 1.83 6.45 -20.63
N HIS A 77 1.64 7.00 -19.41
CA HIS A 77 0.33 7.49 -18.96
C HIS A 77 -0.16 8.80 -19.64
N GLY A 78 0.53 9.25 -20.68
CA GLY A 78 0.12 10.37 -21.53
C GLY A 78 -0.02 11.72 -20.79
N ASP A 79 -0.80 12.63 -21.35
CA ASP A 79 -0.96 13.99 -20.81
C ASP A 79 -1.76 14.06 -19.50
N LEU A 80 -2.50 13.01 -19.14
CA LEU A 80 -3.25 12.93 -17.88
C LEU A 80 -2.32 12.81 -16.66
N ALA A 81 -1.25 12.03 -16.77
CA ALA A 81 -0.22 11.91 -15.74
C ALA A 81 0.45 13.24 -15.42
N LYS A 82 0.61 14.12 -16.42
CA LYS A 82 1.23 15.44 -16.26
C LYS A 82 0.34 16.43 -15.51
N ARG A 83 -0.98 16.16 -15.41
CA ARG A 83 -1.94 17.03 -14.71
C ARG A 83 -1.96 16.83 -13.19
N PHE A 84 -1.38 15.74 -12.68
CA PHE A 84 -1.35 15.44 -11.26
C PHE A 84 0.08 15.52 -10.73
N GLN A 85 0.31 16.40 -9.75
CA GLN A 85 1.58 16.48 -9.03
C GLN A 85 1.90 15.15 -8.31
N THR A 86 0.84 14.48 -7.83
CA THR A 86 0.90 13.13 -7.27
C THR A 86 -0.22 12.29 -7.88
N PRO A 87 0.05 11.47 -8.91
CA PRO A 87 -0.94 10.59 -9.50
C PRO A 87 -1.47 9.59 -8.45
N PRO A 88 -2.76 9.21 -8.52
CA PRO A 88 -3.30 8.18 -7.64
C PRO A 88 -2.53 6.87 -7.85
N LYS A 89 -2.12 6.26 -6.74
CA LYS A 89 -1.44 4.97 -6.75
C LYS A 89 -2.46 3.85 -6.97
N PRO A 90 -2.11 2.75 -7.66
CA PRO A 90 -3.04 1.67 -7.98
C PRO A 90 -3.26 0.74 -6.79
N PHE A 91 -3.66 1.30 -5.64
CA PHE A 91 -4.09 0.52 -4.49
C PHE A 91 -5.11 1.30 -3.66
N VAL A 92 -5.96 0.57 -2.95
CA VAL A 92 -6.85 1.14 -1.93
C VAL A 92 -6.45 0.57 -0.58
N PHE A 93 -6.17 1.47 0.38
CA PHE A 93 -5.95 1.11 1.78
C PHE A 93 -7.25 1.36 2.55
N GLU A 94 -7.93 0.30 2.96
CA GLU A 94 -9.16 0.39 3.75
C GLU A 94 -8.81 0.27 5.24
N PRO A 95 -8.86 1.37 6.00
CA PRO A 95 -8.56 1.34 7.42
C PRO A 95 -9.65 0.61 8.22
N PRO A 96 -9.41 0.33 9.51
CA PRO A 96 -10.46 -0.14 10.40
C PRO A 96 -11.67 0.81 10.34
N LEU A 97 -12.85 0.27 10.05
CA LEU A 97 -14.08 1.06 9.92
C LEU A 97 -14.61 1.56 11.28
N ASN A 98 -14.13 0.98 12.37
CA ASN A 98 -14.45 1.43 13.71
C ASN A 98 -13.66 2.72 14.02
N ARG A 99 -14.22 3.60 14.87
CA ARG A 99 -13.49 4.77 15.40
C ARG A 99 -12.62 4.40 16.61
N LYS A 100 -12.26 3.11 16.73
CA LYS A 100 -11.50 2.62 17.87
C LYS A 100 -10.04 3.01 17.70
N THR A 101 -9.52 3.73 18.67
CA THR A 101 -8.15 4.25 18.67
C THR A 101 -7.25 3.56 19.69
N TYR A 102 -7.77 2.63 20.48
CA TYR A 102 -7.02 1.92 21.51
C TYR A 102 -7.26 0.42 21.37
N TYR A 103 -6.19 -0.36 21.27
CA TYR A 103 -6.24 -1.81 21.15
C TYR A 103 -5.35 -2.44 22.23
N GLY A 104 -5.91 -3.38 22.99
CA GLY A 104 -5.17 -4.22 23.92
C GLY A 104 -4.48 -5.41 23.25
N ASN A 105 -3.62 -6.10 24.00
CA ASN A 105 -2.86 -7.26 23.51
C ASN A 105 -3.70 -8.53 23.23
N LYS A 106 -5.01 -8.50 23.52
CA LYS A 106 -5.97 -9.56 23.21
C LYS A 106 -6.94 -9.17 22.09
N GLU A 107 -6.75 -8.00 21.50
CA GLU A 107 -7.66 -7.45 20.51
C GLU A 107 -6.98 -7.38 19.16
N ASP A 108 -7.71 -7.79 18.12
CA ASP A 108 -7.18 -7.75 16.76
C ASP A 108 -7.56 -6.43 16.08
N LEU A 109 -6.57 -5.86 15.41
CA LEU A 109 -6.70 -4.75 14.49
C LEU A 109 -6.76 -5.32 13.07
N ALA A 110 -7.82 -5.01 12.33
CA ALA A 110 -7.99 -5.44 10.95
C ALA A 110 -8.00 -4.26 9.99
N PHE A 111 -7.31 -4.38 8.87
CA PHE A 111 -7.41 -3.46 7.73
C PHE A 111 -7.24 -4.25 6.43
N ASP A 112 -7.72 -3.68 5.33
CA ASP A 112 -7.67 -4.32 4.03
C ASP A 112 -6.82 -3.52 3.02
N LEU A 113 -6.15 -4.23 2.12
CA LEU A 113 -5.44 -3.68 0.96
C LEU A 113 -6.05 -4.25 -0.31
N LEU A 114 -6.44 -3.38 -1.24
CA LEU A 114 -6.85 -3.77 -2.58
C LEU A 114 -5.74 -3.38 -3.56
N LEU A 115 -5.28 -4.34 -4.35
CA LEU A 115 -4.30 -4.20 -5.43
C LEU A 115 -4.93 -4.51 -6.79
#